data_AF-A0A949G6V8-F1
#
_entry.id   AF-A0A949G6V8-F1
#
_cell.length_a   1.000
_cell.length_b   1.000
_cell.length_c   1.000
_cell.angle_alpha   90.00
_cell.angle_beta   90.00
_cell.angle_gamma   90.00
#
_symmetry.space_group_name_H-M   'P 1'
#
loop_
_entity.id
_entity.type
_entity.pdbx_description
1 polymer ?
#
loop_
_entity_poly.entity_id
_entity_poly.type
_entity_poly.pdbx_seq_one_letter_code
_entity_poly.pdbx_strand_id
1 'polypeptide(L)'
;QLANLDESLWTFSQLEFLAHCRIDSPRSLRQASPVHLACSLDAMDEFTPRDVLLNLSDTICTGFDQFTRVIEVVTSEEKDRQSARLRWKYYGDQGFVITRHDLKLRESAT
;
A
#
# COMPACT_ATOMS: atom_id res chain seq x y z
N GLN A 1 -12.24 -0.25 -7.66
CA GLN A 1 -10.94 0.33 -7.25
C GLN A 1 -9.83 -0.71 -7.32
N LEU A 2 -9.87 -1.80 -6.55
CA LEU A 2 -8.79 -2.81 -6.56
C LEU A 2 -8.57 -3.48 -7.93
N ALA A 3 -9.64 -3.82 -8.67
CA ALA A 3 -9.53 -4.38 -10.02
C ALA A 3 -8.87 -3.42 -11.02
N ASN A 4 -9.20 -2.12 -10.95
CA ASN A 4 -8.57 -1.11 -11.81
C ASN A 4 -7.09 -0.93 -11.46
N LEU A 5 -6.71 -1.06 -10.18
CA LEU A 5 -5.32 -1.03 -9.76
C LEU A 5 -4.55 -2.24 -10.30
N ASP A 6 -5.11 -3.45 -10.16
CA ASP A 6 -4.57 -4.69 -10.73
C ASP A 6 -4.27 -4.54 -12.24
N GLU A 7 -5.28 -4.11 -13.01
CA GLU A 7 -5.11 -3.83 -14.44
C GLU A 7 -4.04 -2.75 -14.73
N SER A 8 -4.01 -1.67 -13.95
CA SER A 8 -3.05 -0.59 -14.13
C SER A 8 -1.62 -1.05 -13.86
N LEU A 9 -1.41 -1.90 -12.83
CA LEU A 9 -0.08 -2.41 -12.49
C LEU A 9 0.47 -3.40 -13.53
N TRP A 10 -0.39 -4.00 -14.36
CA TRP A 10 0.07 -4.77 -15.52
C TRP A 10 0.42 -3.93 -16.75
N THR A 11 -0.12 -2.71 -16.84
CA THR A 11 -0.08 -1.90 -18.06
C THR A 11 0.68 -0.58 -17.90
N PHE A 12 1.14 -0.23 -16.69
CA PHE A 12 1.77 1.08 -16.42
C PHE A 12 3.09 1.30 -17.17
N SER A 13 3.77 0.23 -17.60
CA SER A 13 4.99 0.28 -18.37
C SER A 13 5.08 -0.90 -19.33
N GLN A 14 5.47 -0.67 -20.58
CA GLN A 14 5.65 -1.74 -21.57
C GLN A 14 6.89 -2.61 -21.32
N LEU A 15 7.88 -2.06 -20.60
CA LEU A 15 9.19 -2.69 -20.41
C LEU A 15 9.40 -3.22 -19.00
N GLU A 16 8.51 -2.88 -18.07
CA GLU A 16 8.60 -3.32 -16.68
C GLU A 16 7.52 -4.35 -16.35
N PHE A 17 7.89 -5.28 -15.47
CA PHE A 17 6.98 -6.31 -14.99
C PHE A 17 6.94 -6.28 -13.47
N LEU A 18 5.82 -5.82 -12.93
CA LEU A 18 5.57 -5.83 -11.49
C LEU A 18 4.73 -7.06 -11.14
N ALA A 19 5.39 -8.15 -10.76
CA ALA A 19 4.72 -9.37 -10.32
C ALA A 19 3.82 -9.09 -9.11
N HIS A 20 2.50 -9.19 -9.29
CA HIS A 20 1.53 -8.98 -8.24
C HIS A 20 0.38 -9.98 -8.36
N CYS A 21 -0.36 -10.16 -7.27
CA CYS A 21 -1.63 -10.87 -7.29
C CYS A 21 -2.54 -10.38 -6.17
N ARG A 22 -3.78 -10.84 -6.14
CA ARG A 22 -4.69 -10.55 -5.03
C ARG A 22 -4.34 -11.39 -3.80
N ILE A 23 -4.65 -10.89 -2.61
CA ILE A 23 -4.41 -11.61 -1.35
C ILE A 23 -5.25 -12.90 -1.22
N ASP A 24 -6.37 -12.98 -1.91
CA ASP A 24 -7.26 -14.14 -1.99
C ASP A 24 -6.86 -15.15 -3.09
N SER A 25 -5.75 -14.91 -3.79
CA SER A 25 -5.24 -15.80 -4.84
C SER A 25 -4.70 -17.13 -4.29
N PRO A 26 -4.62 -18.18 -5.13
CA PRO A 26 -4.00 -19.45 -4.76
C PRO A 26 -2.60 -19.25 -4.19
N ARG A 27 -2.24 -20.06 -3.18
CA ARG A 27 -0.96 -19.95 -2.47
C ARG A 27 0.26 -19.96 -3.40
N SER A 28 0.24 -20.81 -4.43
CA SER A 28 1.33 -20.88 -5.42
C SER A 28 1.56 -19.55 -6.13
N LEU A 29 0.48 -18.82 -6.46
CA LEU A 29 0.57 -17.50 -7.07
C LEU A 29 1.05 -16.45 -6.08
N ARG A 30 0.54 -16.46 -4.84
CA ARG A 30 1.03 -15.57 -3.77
C ARG A 30 2.51 -15.75 -3.49
N GLN A 31 3.03 -16.98 -3.55
CA GLN A 31 4.45 -17.27 -3.37
C GLN A 31 5.31 -16.81 -4.55
N ALA A 32 4.74 -16.72 -5.75
CA ALA A 32 5.41 -16.22 -6.95
C ALA A 32 5.32 -14.69 -7.12
N SER A 33 4.46 -14.02 -6.35
CA SER A 33 4.20 -12.59 -6.45
C SER A 33 4.63 -11.84 -5.17
N PRO A 34 5.61 -10.92 -5.24
CA PRO A 34 6.05 -10.13 -4.09
C PRO A 34 5.04 -9.06 -3.64
N VAL A 35 4.14 -8.63 -4.53
CA VAL A 35 3.12 -7.62 -4.23
C VAL A 35 1.74 -8.27 -4.12
N HIS A 36 1.10 -8.10 -2.96
CA HIS A 36 -0.26 -8.60 -2.71
C HIS A 36 -1.26 -7.45 -2.63
N LEU A 37 -2.26 -7.47 -3.51
CA LEU A 37 -3.35 -6.49 -3.56
C LEU A 37 -4.49 -6.93 -2.66
N ALA A 38 -4.95 -6.05 -1.77
CA ALA A 38 -5.98 -6.35 -0.79
C ALA A 38 -6.91 -5.15 -0.53
N CYS A 39 -8.18 -5.44 -0.21
CA CYS A 39 -9.11 -4.43 0.34
C CYS A 39 -9.15 -4.47 1.88
N SER A 40 -8.77 -5.59 2.48
CA SER A 40 -8.60 -5.78 3.93
C SER A 40 -7.49 -6.79 4.18
N LEU A 41 -7.00 -6.85 5.41
CA LEU A 41 -5.91 -7.75 5.81
C LEU A 41 -6.41 -9.11 6.35
N ASP A 42 -7.72 -9.36 6.31
CA ASP A 42 -8.34 -10.55 6.92
C ASP A 42 -7.96 -11.86 6.24
N ALA A 43 -7.60 -11.81 4.95
CA ALA A 43 -7.19 -12.97 4.17
C ALA A 43 -5.69 -13.30 4.29
N MET A 44 -4.94 -12.53 5.09
CA MET A 44 -3.52 -12.81 5.31
C MET A 44 -3.33 -14.07 6.15
N ASP A 45 -2.32 -14.85 5.79
CA ASP A 45 -1.89 -16.03 6.54
C ASP A 45 -0.44 -15.86 7.06
N GLU A 46 0.07 -16.90 7.72
CA GLU A 46 1.45 -16.93 8.24
C GLU A 46 2.52 -16.88 7.13
N PHE A 47 2.14 -17.19 5.88
CA PHE A 47 3.04 -17.16 4.73
C PHE A 47 3.01 -15.85 3.96
N THR A 48 2.16 -14.90 4.38
CA THR A 48 2.06 -13.59 3.74
C THR A 48 3.18 -12.69 4.27
N PRO A 49 4.03 -12.11 3.40
CA PRO A 49 5.09 -11.18 3.81
C PRO A 49 4.54 -9.93 4.52
N ARG A 50 5.32 -9.40 5.47
CA ARG A 50 4.91 -8.29 6.35
C ARG A 50 5.96 -7.17 6.45
N ASP A 51 6.78 -7.04 5.41
CA ASP A 51 7.86 -6.05 5.40
C ASP A 51 7.31 -4.63 5.27
N VAL A 52 6.37 -4.42 4.33
CA VAL A 52 5.82 -3.10 4.02
C VAL A 52 4.32 -3.21 3.73
N LEU A 53 3.52 -2.38 4.40
CA LEU A 53 2.14 -2.10 4.03
C LEU A 53 2.07 -0.76 3.29
N LEU A 54 1.55 -0.76 2.06
CA LEU A 54 1.17 0.46 1.36
C LEU A 54 -0.33 0.69 1.53
N ASN A 55 -0.71 1.66 2.36
CA ASN A 55 -2.11 2.01 2.56
C ASN A 55 -2.53 3.08 1.55
N LEU A 56 -3.44 2.70 0.65
CA LEU A 56 -4.06 3.59 -0.35
C LEU A 56 -5.50 3.98 0.03
N SER A 57 -5.98 3.55 1.19
CA SER A 57 -7.31 3.89 1.67
C SER A 57 -7.32 5.20 2.44
N ASP A 58 -8.51 5.74 2.67
CA ASP A 58 -8.70 6.92 3.50
C ASP A 58 -8.78 6.57 4.99
N THR A 59 -8.63 5.30 5.40
CA THR A 59 -8.74 4.86 6.80
C THR A 59 -7.50 4.09 7.23
N ILE A 60 -7.41 3.82 8.53
CA ILE A 60 -6.33 2.98 9.08
C ILE A 60 -6.71 1.52 8.85
N CYS A 61 -5.82 0.74 8.25
CA CYS A 61 -6.04 -0.68 8.07
C CYS A 61 -5.92 -1.41 9.41
N THR A 62 -6.99 -2.06 9.88
CA THR A 62 -6.91 -2.95 11.04
C THR A 62 -5.84 -4.02 10.81
N GLY A 63 -4.91 -4.18 11.76
CA GLY A 63 -3.78 -5.11 11.64
C GLY A 63 -2.53 -4.54 10.97
N PHE A 64 -2.47 -3.23 10.70
CA PHE A 64 -1.29 -2.56 10.14
C PHE A 64 -0.02 -2.73 10.99
N ASP A 65 -0.19 -2.91 12.30
CA ASP A 65 0.88 -3.06 13.30
C ASP A 65 1.64 -4.37 13.17
N GLN A 66 1.12 -5.33 12.40
CA GLN A 66 1.81 -6.56 12.03
C GLN A 66 2.92 -6.33 11.00
N PHE A 67 3.01 -5.13 10.40
CA PHE A 67 4.01 -4.79 9.40
C PHE A 67 5.18 -4.03 9.99
N THR A 68 6.38 -4.27 9.45
CA THR A 68 7.61 -3.58 9.88
C THR A 68 7.60 -2.11 9.46
N ARG A 69 6.90 -1.77 8.37
CA ARG A 69 6.78 -0.42 7.85
C ARG A 69 5.39 -0.19 7.26
N VAL A 70 4.84 0.99 7.52
CA VAL A 70 3.64 1.48 6.84
C VAL A 70 4.00 2.68 5.98
N ILE A 71 3.57 2.65 4.72
CA ILE A 71 3.64 3.77 3.78
C ILE A 71 2.23 4.27 3.54
N GLU A 72 2.02 5.55 3.79
CA GLU A 72 0.78 6.27 3.53
C GLU A 72 0.95 7.15 2.29
N VAL A 73 0.04 7.04 1.33
CA VAL A 73 -0.01 7.95 0.18
C VAL A 73 -1.04 9.03 0.47
N VAL A 74 -0.62 10.29 0.37
CA VAL A 74 -1.47 11.46 0.60
C VAL A 74 -1.40 12.36 -0.62
N THR A 75 -2.55 12.60 -1.23
CA THR A 75 -2.73 13.47 -2.38
C THR A 75 -2.83 14.95 -1.96
N SER A 76 -2.85 15.85 -2.95
CA SER A 76 -3.06 17.28 -2.72
C SER A 76 -4.51 17.64 -2.39
N GLU A 77 -5.46 16.71 -2.57
CA GLU A 77 -6.88 16.94 -2.36
C GLU A 77 -7.20 17.19 -0.88
N GLU A 78 -7.97 18.24 -0.59
CA GLU A 78 -8.21 18.69 0.79
C GLU A 78 -8.88 17.61 1.66
N LYS A 79 -9.84 16.86 1.10
CA LYS A 79 -10.50 15.75 1.80
C LYS A 79 -9.51 14.68 2.23
N ASP A 80 -8.60 14.31 1.34
CA ASP A 80 -7.59 13.30 1.63
C ASP A 80 -6.56 13.81 2.64
N ARG A 81 -6.12 15.07 2.53
CA ARG A 81 -5.25 15.70 3.51
C ARG A 81 -5.86 15.74 4.91
N GLN A 82 -7.16 15.98 5.04
CA GLN A 82 -7.85 15.94 6.33
C GLN A 82 -7.83 14.53 6.91
N SER A 83 -8.15 13.51 6.11
CA SER A 83 -8.08 12.13 6.58
C SER A 83 -6.66 11.70 6.95
N ALA A 84 -5.67 12.07 6.14
CA ALA A 84 -4.26 11.79 6.41
C ALA A 84 -3.77 12.42 7.71
N ARG A 85 -4.26 13.61 8.10
CA ARG A 85 -3.95 14.20 9.42
C ARG A 85 -4.47 13.35 10.57
N LEU A 86 -5.64 12.73 10.42
CA LEU A 86 -6.18 11.82 11.43
C LEU A 86 -5.31 10.55 11.55
N ARG A 87 -4.93 9.95 10.42
CA ARG A 87 -4.03 8.78 10.40
C ARG A 87 -2.65 9.11 10.98
N TRP A 88 -2.07 10.26 10.59
CA TRP A 88 -0.81 10.76 11.13
C TRP A 88 -0.86 10.91 12.65
N LYS A 89 -1.91 11.54 13.18
CA LYS A 89 -2.10 11.69 14.62
C LYS A 89 -2.18 10.33 15.30
N TYR A 90 -2.98 9.40 14.77
CA TYR A 90 -3.11 8.07 15.34
C TYR A 90 -1.77 7.32 15.41
N TYR A 91 -1.01 7.27 14.32
CA TYR A 91 0.30 6.63 14.32
C TYR A 91 1.26 7.29 15.32
N GLY A 92 1.25 8.63 15.41
CA GLY A 92 2.06 9.36 16.40
C GLY A 92 1.65 9.04 17.84
N ASP A 93 0.35 8.98 18.13
CA ASP A 93 -0.18 8.62 19.46
C ASP A 93 0.16 7.15 19.84
N GLN A 94 0.38 6.27 18.85
CA GLN A 94 0.88 4.90 19.04
C GLN A 94 2.42 4.80 19.12
N GLY A 95 3.14 5.91 19.04
CA GLY A 95 4.61 5.95 19.17
C GLY A 95 5.39 5.68 17.88
N PHE A 96 4.75 5.68 16.71
CA PHE A 96 5.46 5.50 15.45
C PHE A 96 6.31 6.74 15.10
N VAL A 97 7.52 6.49 14.63
CA VAL A 97 8.39 7.54 14.07
C VAL A 97 7.98 7.78 12.63
N ILE A 98 7.29 8.89 12.38
CA ILE A 98 6.76 9.21 11.06
C ILE A 98 7.74 10.10 10.29
N THR A 99 8.18 9.63 9.12
CA THR A 99 8.98 10.43 8.19
C THR A 99 8.10 10.92 7.05
N ARG A 100 8.07 12.23 6.82
CA ARG A 100 7.37 12.82 5.67
C ARG A 100 8.31 12.88 4.47
N HIS A 101 7.84 12.34 3.35
CA HIS A 101 8.49 12.49 2.05
C HIS A 101 7.61 13.34 1.14
N ASP A 102 8.10 14.52 0.75
CA ASP A 102 7.44 15.32 -0.27
C ASP A 102 7.88 14.80 -1.65
N LEU A 103 7.03 13.95 -2.24
CA LEU A 103 7.17 13.51 -3.61
C LEU A 103 6.82 14.68 -4.55
N LYS A 104 7.78 15.60 -4.75
CA LYS A 104 7.81 16.34 -6.00
C LYS A 104 8.08 15.29 -7.07
N LEU A 105 7.09 14.98 -7.91
CA LEU A 105 7.27 14.15 -9.10
C LEU A 105 8.60 14.58 -9.74
N ARG A 106 9.64 13.74 -9.64
CA ARG A 106 10.81 13.91 -10.50
C ARG A 106 10.29 13.57 -11.89
N GLU A 107 9.80 14.58 -12.60
CA GLU A 107 9.65 14.49 -14.04
C GLU A 107 11.06 14.27 -14.59
N SER A 108 11.43 13.02 -14.83
CA SER A 108 12.26 12.51 -15.94
C SER A 108 12.93 11.18 -15.58
N ALA A 109 12.57 10.14 -16.34
CA ALA A 109 13.54 9.50 -17.23
C ALA A 109 12.77 8.91 -18.42
N THR A 110 13.20 9.33 -19.60
CA THR A 110 12.76 8.96 -20.95
C THR A 110 12.98 7.48 -21.25
#